data_AF-A0A7C5B1J7-F1
#
_entry.id   AF-A0A7C5B1J7-F1
#
_cell.length_a   1.000
_cell.length_b   1.000
_cell.length_c   1.000
_cell.angle_alpha   90.00
_cell.angle_beta   90.00
_cell.angle_gamma   90.00
#
_symmetry.space_group_name_H-M   'P 1'
#
loop_
_entity.id
_entity.type
_entity.pdbx_description
1 polymer ?
#
loop_
_entity_poly.entity_id
_entity_poly.type
_entity_poly.pdbx_seq_one_letter_code
_entity_poly.pdbx_strand_id
1 'polypeptide(L)'
;MPVAAEQVTRYGAEFLTRARLGQGAFRVLVTEAYGRRCAVTGERTLPALEAAHIKPFSKSGHNLTANSLLMRSDLHRLFDLGYLSVTPRLHVVVSRKIKEEYENGRDYYALDGKALAVMPVVAKDQPSGQFLQWHNENVYLG
;
A
#
# COMPACT_ATOMS: atom_id res chain seq x y z
N MET A 1 -10.87 -41.80 -0.14
CA MET A 1 -10.19 -41.55 -1.42
C MET A 1 -10.09 -40.03 -1.58
N PRO A 2 -8.89 -39.43 -1.67
CA PRO A 2 -8.74 -37.98 -1.74
C PRO A 2 -8.93 -37.50 -3.18
N VAL A 3 -9.62 -36.37 -3.36
CA VAL A 3 -9.68 -35.65 -4.64
C VAL A 3 -8.64 -34.53 -4.56
N ALA A 4 -7.62 -34.62 -5.42
CA ALA A 4 -6.56 -33.63 -5.52
C ALA A 4 -7.12 -32.30 -6.01
N ALA A 5 -6.78 -31.20 -5.32
CA ALA A 5 -7.09 -29.85 -5.76
C ALA A 5 -6.16 -29.48 -6.93
N GLU A 6 -6.73 -29.31 -8.13
CA GLU A 6 -6.01 -28.77 -9.29
C GLU A 6 -5.55 -27.33 -9.01
N GLN A 7 -4.23 -27.16 -8.97
CA GLN A 7 -3.59 -25.86 -9.01
C GLN A 7 -3.72 -25.30 -10.43
N VAL A 8 -4.67 -24.38 -10.63
CA VAL A 8 -4.81 -23.64 -11.90
C VAL A 8 -3.62 -22.70 -12.07
N THR A 9 -2.66 -23.09 -12.90
CA THR A 9 -1.50 -22.30 -13.32
C THR A 9 -1.96 -21.12 -14.20
N ARG A 10 -1.86 -19.88 -13.68
CA ARG A 10 -2.37 -18.67 -14.35
C ARG A 10 -1.28 -17.93 -15.14
N TYR A 11 -0.89 -18.42 -16.32
CA TYR A 11 0.05 -17.71 -17.21
C TYR A 11 -0.49 -17.61 -18.65
N GLY A 12 -0.35 -16.45 -19.28
CA GLY A 12 -0.75 -16.19 -20.69
C GLY A 12 -1.04 -14.71 -21.03
N ALA A 13 -1.16 -14.37 -22.31
CA ALA A 13 -1.45 -13.01 -22.78
C ALA A 13 -2.78 -12.45 -22.25
N GLU A 14 -3.80 -13.31 -22.10
CA GLU A 14 -5.08 -12.94 -21.48
C GLU A 14 -4.95 -12.63 -19.99
N PHE A 15 -4.08 -13.35 -19.27
CA PHE A 15 -3.79 -13.06 -17.86
C PHE A 15 -3.07 -11.71 -17.74
N LEU A 16 -2.11 -11.41 -18.62
CA LEU A 16 -1.43 -10.10 -18.66
C LEU A 16 -2.39 -8.95 -18.96
N THR A 17 -3.32 -9.14 -19.90
CA THR A 17 -4.35 -8.14 -20.23
C THR A 17 -5.33 -7.93 -19.07
N ARG A 18 -5.82 -9.01 -18.45
CA ARG A 18 -6.70 -8.94 -17.27
C ARG A 18 -6.00 -8.31 -16.06
N ALA A 19 -4.72 -8.61 -15.86
CA ALA A 19 -3.91 -7.98 -14.82
C ALA A 19 -3.77 -6.48 -15.06
N ARG A 20 -3.49 -6.06 -16.31
CA ARG A 20 -3.43 -4.63 -16.68
C ARG A 20 -4.76 -3.90 -16.48
N LEU A 21 -5.86 -4.47 -16.95
CA LEU A 21 -7.21 -3.91 -16.76
C LEU A 21 -7.58 -3.85 -15.28
N GLY A 22 -7.27 -4.92 -14.53
CA GLY A 22 -7.50 -5.01 -13.09
C GLY A 22 -6.69 -3.98 -12.30
N GLN A 23 -5.47 -3.67 -12.71
CA GLN A 23 -4.67 -2.62 -12.08
C GLN A 23 -5.15 -1.21 -12.42
N GLY A 24 -5.59 -0.97 -13.65
CA GLY A 24 -6.20 0.32 -14.05
C GLY A 24 -7.47 0.62 -13.25
N ALA A 25 -8.40 -0.34 -13.20
CA ALA A 25 -9.62 -0.23 -12.42
C ALA A 25 -9.34 -0.09 -10.91
N PHE A 26 -8.41 -0.88 -10.38
CA PHE A 26 -7.99 -0.79 -8.98
C PHE A 26 -7.46 0.60 -8.63
N ARG A 27 -6.55 1.15 -9.44
CA ARG A 27 -6.00 2.49 -9.21
C ARG A 27 -7.10 3.55 -9.15
N VAL A 28 -8.08 3.49 -10.05
CA VAL A 28 -9.22 4.42 -10.05
C VAL A 28 -10.02 4.30 -8.75
N LEU A 29 -10.38 3.08 -8.33
CA LEU A 29 -11.15 2.84 -7.11
C LEU A 29 -10.44 3.38 -5.86
N VAL A 30 -9.15 3.10 -5.72
CA VAL A 30 -8.35 3.60 -4.60
C VAL A 30 -8.24 5.12 -4.65
N THR A 31 -8.00 5.69 -5.83
CA THR A 31 -7.89 7.15 -6.01
C THR A 31 -9.17 7.86 -5.56
N GLU A 32 -10.34 7.34 -5.92
CA GLU A 32 -11.62 7.90 -5.51
C GLU A 32 -11.91 7.68 -4.02
N ALA A 33 -11.58 6.50 -3.47
CA ALA A 33 -11.79 6.19 -2.05
C ALA A 33 -11.06 7.18 -1.12
N TYR A 34 -9.88 7.65 -1.52
CA TYR A 34 -9.09 8.65 -0.78
C TYR A 34 -9.40 10.10 -1.19
N GLY A 35 -10.42 10.34 -2.01
CA GLY A 35 -10.78 11.69 -2.45
C GLY A 35 -9.63 12.39 -3.19
N ARG A 36 -8.85 11.62 -3.97
CA ARG A 36 -7.72 12.09 -4.79
C ARG A 36 -6.59 12.72 -3.97
N ARG A 37 -6.32 12.16 -2.79
CA ARG A 37 -5.30 12.68 -1.87
C ARG A 37 -4.41 11.59 -1.32
N CYS A 38 -3.14 11.91 -1.16
CA CYS A 38 -2.22 11.05 -0.43
C CYS A 38 -2.72 10.82 1.00
N ALA A 39 -2.85 9.56 1.41
CA ALA A 39 -3.22 9.13 2.76
C ALA A 39 -2.30 9.72 3.84
N VAL A 40 -0.99 9.83 3.54
CA VAL A 40 0.04 10.26 4.48
C VAL A 40 0.16 11.79 4.56
N THR A 41 0.14 12.49 3.41
CA THR A 41 0.48 13.93 3.35
C THR A 41 -0.68 14.83 2.98
N GLY A 42 -1.77 14.28 2.43
CA GLY A 42 -2.86 15.07 1.88
C GLY A 42 -2.56 15.74 0.52
N GLU A 43 -1.40 15.46 -0.10
CA GLU A 43 -1.04 15.91 -1.45
C GLU A 43 -2.12 15.55 -2.48
N ARG A 44 -2.44 16.47 -3.41
CA ARG A 44 -3.58 16.40 -4.35
C ARG A 44 -3.16 16.35 -5.81
N THR A 45 -1.87 16.48 -6.09
CA THR A 45 -1.29 16.42 -7.43
C THR A 45 -1.38 15.00 -7.96
N LEU A 46 -2.48 14.67 -8.64
CA LEU A 46 -2.80 13.32 -9.13
C LEU A 46 -1.65 12.60 -9.87
N PRO A 47 -0.83 13.26 -10.72
CA PRO A 47 0.31 12.60 -11.36
C PRO A 47 1.39 12.10 -10.38
N ALA A 48 1.47 12.66 -9.18
CA ALA A 48 2.39 12.22 -8.14
C ALA A 48 1.81 11.10 -7.26
N LEU A 49 0.55 10.67 -7.51
CA LEU A 49 -0.16 9.72 -6.66
C LEU A 49 -0.26 8.33 -7.29
N GLU A 50 -0.03 7.33 -6.46
CA GLU A 50 -0.05 5.90 -6.78
C GLU A 50 -0.88 5.12 -5.78
N ALA A 51 -1.56 4.07 -6.26
CA ALA A 51 -2.27 3.13 -5.42
C ALA A 51 -1.30 2.05 -4.95
N ALA A 52 -0.89 2.12 -3.69
CA ALA A 52 -0.01 1.15 -3.05
C ALA A 52 -0.81 0.00 -2.46
N HIS A 53 -0.41 -1.25 -2.71
CA HIS A 53 -0.94 -2.39 -1.97
C HIS A 53 -0.26 -2.49 -0.61
N ILE A 54 -1.03 -2.72 0.45
CA ILE A 54 -0.47 -2.96 1.79
C ILE A 54 0.18 -4.35 1.83
N LYS A 55 -0.58 -5.38 1.45
CA LYS A 55 -0.08 -6.73 1.24
C LYS A 55 0.04 -7.00 -0.25
N PRO A 56 1.25 -7.27 -0.79
CA PRO A 56 1.46 -7.48 -2.22
C PRO A 56 0.60 -8.61 -2.79
N PHE A 57 0.16 -8.45 -4.04
CA PHE A 57 -0.64 -9.45 -4.76
C PHE A 57 0.05 -10.82 -4.82
N SER A 58 1.38 -10.83 -4.99
CA SER A 58 2.22 -12.04 -5.02
C SER A 58 2.17 -12.88 -3.74
N LYS A 59 1.69 -12.30 -2.62
CA LYS A 59 1.56 -12.95 -1.31
C LYS A 59 0.09 -13.18 -0.93
N SER A 60 -0.79 -13.35 -1.92
CA SER A 60 -2.25 -13.50 -1.77
C SER A 60 -3.00 -12.21 -1.45
N GLY A 61 -2.44 -11.04 -1.78
CA GLY A 61 -3.16 -9.77 -1.69
C GLY A 61 -4.23 -9.66 -2.78
N HIS A 62 -5.48 -9.42 -2.41
CA HIS A 62 -6.54 -9.10 -3.38
C HIS A 62 -6.48 -7.61 -3.75
N ASN A 63 -7.00 -7.25 -4.93
CA ASN A 63 -7.23 -5.85 -5.33
C ASN A 63 -8.42 -5.27 -4.55
N LEU A 64 -8.20 -5.01 -3.26
CA LEU A 64 -9.18 -4.46 -2.34
C LEU A 64 -8.73 -3.06 -1.92
N THR A 65 -9.66 -2.12 -1.87
CA THR A 65 -9.47 -0.79 -1.30
C THR A 65 -8.96 -0.87 0.14
N ALA A 66 -9.51 -1.78 0.95
CA ALA A 66 -9.01 -2.07 2.30
C ALA A 66 -7.58 -2.64 2.36
N ASN A 67 -7.04 -3.16 1.26
CA ASN A 67 -5.65 -3.60 1.13
C ASN A 67 -4.80 -2.53 0.43
N SER A 68 -5.19 -1.25 0.51
CA SER A 68 -4.53 -0.20 -0.26
C SER A 68 -4.44 1.13 0.46
N LEU A 69 -3.43 1.90 0.08
CA LEU A 69 -3.22 3.28 0.49
C LEU A 69 -2.94 4.09 -0.77
N LEU A 70 -3.58 5.25 -0.95
CA LEU A 70 -3.17 6.20 -1.99
C LEU A 70 -1.97 6.99 -1.47
N MET A 71 -0.82 6.90 -2.12
CA MET A 71 0.43 7.51 -1.65
C MET A 71 1.08 8.37 -2.74
N ARG A 72 1.94 9.29 -2.33
CA ARG A 72 2.91 9.86 -3.27
C ARG A 72 3.87 8.77 -3.75
N SER A 73 4.36 8.84 -4.98
CA SER A 73 5.27 7.83 -5.56
C SER A 73 6.53 7.57 -4.73
N ASP A 74 7.10 8.61 -4.10
CA ASP A 74 8.26 8.47 -3.22
C ASP A 74 7.93 7.70 -1.93
N LEU A 75 6.81 8.04 -1.28
CA LEU A 75 6.34 7.35 -0.09
C LEU A 75 5.93 5.91 -0.38
N HIS A 76 5.28 5.66 -1.52
CA HIS A 76 4.97 4.31 -1.99
C HIS A 76 6.24 3.48 -2.14
N ARG A 77 7.28 4.04 -2.76
CA ARG A 77 8.55 3.33 -2.93
C ARG A 77 9.22 3.00 -1.58
N LEU A 78 9.19 3.93 -0.63
CA LEU A 78 9.71 3.68 0.73
C LEU A 78 8.86 2.67 1.50
N PHE A 79 7.55 2.67 1.29
CA PHE A 79 6.63 1.71 1.87
C PHE A 79 6.94 0.29 1.39
N ASP A 80 7.03 0.10 0.06
CA ASP A 80 7.36 -1.20 -0.56
C ASP A 80 8.73 -1.75 -0.14
N LEU A 81 9.69 -0.86 0.13
CA LEU A 81 11.03 -1.22 0.62
C LEU A 81 11.09 -1.41 2.13
N GLY A 82 10.00 -1.13 2.85
CA GLY A 82 9.94 -1.26 4.31
C GLY A 82 10.57 -0.10 5.09
N TYR A 83 11.01 0.96 4.43
CA TYR A 83 11.51 2.17 5.11
C TYR A 83 10.41 3.03 5.72
N LEU A 84 9.17 2.87 5.26
CA LEU A 84 7.98 3.51 5.78
C LEU A 84 6.90 2.47 6.00
N SER A 85 6.09 2.63 7.05
CA SER A 85 4.87 1.84 7.20
C SER A 85 3.76 2.63 7.88
N VAL A 86 2.62 1.97 8.05
CA VAL A 86 1.48 2.47 8.80
C VAL A 86 1.08 1.39 9.81
N THR A 87 0.93 1.78 11.06
CA THR A 87 0.51 0.87 12.15
C THR A 87 -0.98 0.53 12.06
N PRO A 88 -1.48 -0.54 12.71
CA PRO A 88 -2.92 -0.82 12.78
C PRO A 88 -3.73 0.30 13.46
N ARG A 89 -3.08 1.21 14.19
CA ARG A 89 -3.67 2.42 14.76
C ARG A 89 -3.66 3.61 13.79
N LEU A 90 -3.32 3.39 12.52
CA LEU A 90 -3.31 4.40 11.45
C LEU A 90 -2.30 5.53 11.67
N HIS A 91 -1.19 5.22 12.34
CA HIS A 91 -0.06 6.15 12.49
C HIS A 91 1.08 5.72 11.57
N VAL A 92 1.71 6.69 10.91
CA VAL A 92 2.89 6.52 10.08
C VAL A 92 4.08 6.18 10.98
N VAL A 93 4.90 5.23 10.54
CA VAL A 93 6.19 4.90 11.16
C VAL A 93 7.29 4.93 10.11
N VAL A 94 8.42 5.53 10.44
CA VAL A 94 9.56 5.69 9.54
C VAL A 94 10.79 5.00 10.12
N SER A 95 11.34 4.07 9.35
CA SER A 95 12.49 3.27 9.76
C SER A 95 13.72 4.15 10.00
N ARG A 96 14.46 3.85 11.07
CA ARG A 96 15.76 4.46 11.37
C ARG A 96 16.82 4.15 10.32
N LYS A 97 16.61 3.10 9.50
CA LYS A 97 17.54 2.70 8.45
C LYS A 97 17.72 3.72 7.35
N ILE A 98 16.75 4.59 7.11
CA ILE A 98 16.95 5.69 6.14
C ILE A 98 18.16 6.56 6.58
N LYS A 99 18.25 6.87 7.88
CA LYS A 99 19.37 7.61 8.44
C LYS A 99 20.64 6.77 8.49
N GLU A 100 20.54 5.51 8.91
CA GLU A 100 21.71 4.64 9.10
C GLU A 100 22.39 4.26 7.78
N GLU A 101 21.62 4.07 6.70
CA GLU A 101 22.15 3.59 5.42
C GLU A 101 22.47 4.73 4.44
N TYR A 102 21.80 5.89 4.57
CA TYR A 102 21.92 6.99 3.59
C TYR A 102 22.23 8.36 4.20
N GLU A 103 22.42 8.45 5.53
CA GLU A 103 22.63 9.72 6.25
C GLU A 103 21.55 10.79 5.95
N ASN A 104 20.34 10.35 5.61
CA ASN A 104 19.25 11.21 5.12
C ASN A 104 17.93 10.93 5.87
N GLY A 105 16.82 11.47 5.38
CA GLY A 105 15.46 11.15 5.81
C GLY A 105 14.78 12.22 6.65
N ARG A 106 15.37 13.41 6.81
CA ARG A 106 14.79 14.52 7.61
C ARG A 106 13.33 14.78 7.26
N ASP A 107 13.01 14.85 5.97
CA ASP A 107 11.66 15.13 5.48
C ASP A 107 10.69 13.99 5.79
N TYR A 108 11.16 12.74 5.75
CA TYR A 108 10.35 11.57 6.07
C TYR A 108 10.14 11.44 7.58
N TYR A 109 11.15 11.69 8.42
CA TYR A 109 11.00 11.66 9.88
C TYR A 109 10.02 12.73 10.40
N ALA A 110 9.79 13.82 9.66
CA ALA A 110 8.73 14.76 9.98
C ALA A 110 7.31 14.14 9.86
N LEU A 111 7.17 12.97 9.23
CA LEU A 111 5.94 12.20 9.13
C LEU A 111 5.81 11.14 10.23
N ASP A 112 6.92 10.76 10.89
CA ASP A 112 6.95 9.71 11.89
C ASP A 112 6.01 10.01 13.06
N GLY A 113 5.23 9.01 13.47
CA GLY A 113 4.25 9.12 14.54
C GLY A 113 3.01 9.96 14.20
N LYS A 114 2.87 10.52 12.99
CA LYS A 114 1.64 11.23 12.61
C LYS A 114 0.53 10.26 12.22
N ALA A 115 -0.71 10.60 12.57
CA ALA A 115 -1.88 9.92 12.00
C ALA A 115 -1.97 10.16 10.49
N LEU A 116 -2.58 9.25 9.75
CA LEU A 116 -2.89 9.46 8.34
C LEU A 116 -3.69 10.75 8.16
N ALA A 117 -3.23 11.61 7.25
CA ALA A 117 -3.88 12.88 6.94
C ALA A 117 -5.23 12.68 6.24
N VAL A 118 -5.40 11.58 5.51
CA VAL A 118 -6.63 11.27 4.76
C VAL A 118 -7.01 9.81 4.95
N MET A 119 -8.30 9.58 5.22
CA MET A 119 -8.91 8.26 5.35
C MET A 119 -10.13 8.15 4.42
N PRO A 120 -10.40 6.96 3.86
CA PRO A 120 -11.64 6.72 3.14
C PRO A 120 -12.85 6.93 4.04
N VAL A 121 -13.86 7.65 3.52
CA VAL A 121 -15.11 7.93 4.24
C VAL A 121 -15.92 6.64 4.44
N VAL A 122 -15.87 5.75 3.45
CA VAL A 122 -16.57 4.47 3.52
C VAL A 122 -15.73 3.47 4.32
N ALA A 123 -16.29 2.96 5.43
CA ALA A 123 -15.58 2.07 6.35
C ALA A 123 -14.98 0.82 5.68
N LYS A 124 -15.67 0.24 4.68
CA LYS A 124 -15.18 -0.95 3.95
C LYS A 124 -13.92 -0.69 3.12
N ASP A 125 -13.65 0.57 2.79
CA ASP A 125 -12.52 0.98 1.95
C ASP A 125 -11.33 1.41 2.81
N GLN A 126 -11.50 1.53 4.13
CA GLN A 126 -10.42 1.88 5.05
C GLN A 126 -9.38 0.77 5.13
N PRO A 127 -8.09 1.12 5.28
CA PRO A 127 -7.01 0.16 5.35
C PRO A 127 -7.21 -0.81 6.52
N SER A 128 -7.23 -2.11 6.23
CA SER A 128 -7.46 -3.16 7.23
C SER A 128 -6.27 -3.27 8.18
N GLY A 129 -6.57 -3.31 9.48
CA GLY A 129 -5.57 -3.56 10.51
C GLY A 129 -4.79 -4.86 10.31
N GLN A 130 -5.41 -5.90 9.73
CA GLN A 130 -4.72 -7.17 9.45
C GLN A 130 -3.69 -7.04 8.33
N PHE A 131 -3.98 -6.26 7.28
CA PHE A 131 -3.00 -6.03 6.21
C PHE A 131 -1.86 -5.14 6.71
N LEU A 132 -2.18 -4.10 7.49
CA LEU A 132 -1.20 -3.21 8.10
C LEU A 132 -0.26 -3.98 9.04
N GLN A 133 -0.83 -4.83 9.90
CA GLN A 133 -0.06 -5.72 10.76
C GLN A 133 0.85 -6.64 9.95
N TRP A 134 0.34 -7.28 8.90
CA TRP A 134 1.15 -8.12 8.02
C TRP A 134 2.32 -7.34 7.42
N HIS A 135 2.11 -6.12 6.92
CA HIS A 135 3.19 -5.30 6.37
C HIS A 135 4.21 -4.92 7.45
N ASN A 136 3.77 -4.56 8.65
CA ASN A 136 4.67 -4.25 9.76
C ASN A 136 5.54 -5.45 10.16
N GLU A 137 5.01 -6.67 10.09
CA GLU A 137 5.73 -7.89 10.47
C GLU A 137 6.63 -8.47 9.36
N ASN A 138 6.32 -8.20 8.09
CA ASN A 138 6.94 -8.90 6.96
C ASN A 138 7.75 -8.00 6.01
N VAL A 139 7.51 -6.69 6.03
CA VAL A 139 8.13 -5.75 5.08
C VAL A 139 8.86 -4.63 5.82
N TYR A 140 8.23 -4.05 6.84
CA TYR A 140 8.78 -2.91 7.56
C TYR A 140 10.12 -3.21 8.24
N LEU A 141 11.06 -2.26 8.14
CA LEU A 141 12.43 -2.40 8.60
C LEU A 141 12.71 -1.59 9.89
N GLY A 142 11.91 -1.76 10.96
CA GLY A 142 12.33 -1.31 12.31
C GLY A 142 11.25 -0.67 13.16
#